data_AF-G3MG48-F1
#
_entry.id   AF-G3MG48-F1
#
_cell.length_a   1.000
_cell.length_b   1.000
_cell.length_c   1.000
_cell.angle_alpha   90.00
_cell.angle_beta   90.00
_cell.angle_gamma   90.00
#
_symmetry.space_group_name_H-M   'P 1'
#
loop_
_entity.id
_entity.type
_entity.pdbx_description
1 polymer ?
#
loop_
_entity_poly.entity_id
_entity_poly.type
_entity_poly.pdbx_seq_one_letter_code
_entity_poly.pdbx_strand_id
1 'polypeptide(L)'
;MHSKVAVGFLLLLVGSRQSACTSVNLEEEAEKYVRKMEERLGEIDSWGLTANYSYWAGKHSTRGEKPIEAKVESLQCHLQQEQKIIQKGELNGCKEIFTWNITDTMRSPFRLLVNVTIPMIRNERAKHTKTVELDLNNATEITREIQNRRKDVKNAAHKVTMSCDFQAEATFTGFFAFHVKRPRGDRPNYNAVTVLV
;
A
#
# COMPACT_ATOMS: atom_id res chain seq x y z
N MET A 1 -31.61 -27.03 1.91
CA MET A 1 -31.63 -26.35 0.60
C MET A 1 -30.33 -25.57 0.46
N HIS A 2 -29.48 -25.94 -0.50
CA HIS A 2 -28.19 -25.30 -0.73
C HIS A 2 -28.39 -23.97 -1.48
N SER A 3 -28.12 -22.84 -0.82
CA SER A 3 -28.13 -21.52 -1.45
C SER A 3 -27.04 -21.44 -2.51
N LYS A 4 -27.43 -21.14 -3.75
CA LYS A 4 -26.50 -20.90 -4.85
C LYS A 4 -25.96 -19.47 -4.73
N VAL A 5 -24.66 -19.35 -4.52
CA VAL A 5 -23.91 -18.09 -4.46
C VAL A 5 -23.90 -17.46 -5.85
N ALA A 6 -24.25 -16.18 -5.95
CA ALA A 6 -24.02 -15.40 -7.16
C ALA A 6 -22.51 -15.12 -7.25
N VAL A 7 -21.79 -15.94 -8.02
CA VAL A 7 -20.36 -15.72 -8.30
C VAL A 7 -20.24 -14.60 -9.33
N GLY A 8 -20.20 -13.36 -8.86
CA GLY A 8 -19.84 -12.20 -9.68
C GLY A 8 -18.34 -11.97 -9.59
N PHE A 9 -17.62 -12.08 -10.70
CA PHE A 9 -16.23 -11.63 -10.79
C PHE A 9 -16.19 -10.13 -11.04
N LEU A 10 -15.69 -9.35 -10.09
CA LEU A 10 -15.15 -8.02 -10.40
C LEU A 10 -13.71 -8.20 -10.85
N LEU A 11 -13.55 -8.55 -12.13
CA LEU A 11 -12.28 -8.43 -12.81
C LEU A 11 -12.02 -6.93 -13.02
N LEU A 12 -11.31 -6.30 -12.09
CA LEU A 12 -10.57 -5.07 -12.39
C LEU A 12 -9.40 -5.50 -13.28
N LEU A 13 -9.68 -5.74 -14.56
CA LEU A 13 -8.65 -5.74 -15.58
C LEU A 13 -8.16 -4.29 -15.67
N VAL A 14 -7.23 -3.93 -14.80
CA VAL A 14 -6.31 -2.83 -15.06
C VAL A 14 -5.53 -3.30 -16.29
N GLY A 15 -6.04 -2.91 -17.45
CA GLY A 15 -5.47 -3.28 -18.74
C GLY A 15 -4.01 -2.93 -18.72
N SER A 16 -3.18 -3.96 -18.77
CA SER A 16 -1.74 -3.88 -19.01
C SER A 16 -1.51 -3.20 -20.35
N ARG A 17 -1.38 -1.89 -20.32
CA ARG A 17 -0.69 -1.11 -21.34
C ARG A 17 0.33 -0.27 -20.61
N GLN A 18 1.59 -0.69 -20.71
CA GLN A 18 2.78 0.13 -20.56
C GLN A 18 2.78 1.10 -19.37
N SER A 19 3.41 0.70 -18.27
CA SER A 19 4.05 1.61 -17.32
C SER A 19 3.23 2.88 -16.99
N ALA A 20 1.95 2.72 -16.66
CA ALA A 20 1.14 3.84 -16.20
C ALA A 20 1.10 3.76 -14.67
N CYS A 21 1.86 4.65 -14.03
CA CYS A 21 1.71 5.03 -12.62
C CYS A 21 0.27 5.51 -12.39
N THR A 22 -0.66 4.59 -12.28
CA THR A 22 -2.08 4.91 -12.10
C THR A 22 -2.35 4.67 -10.64
N SER A 23 -2.31 5.74 -9.83
CA SER A 23 -2.78 5.66 -8.44
C SER A 23 -4.23 5.16 -8.46
N VAL A 24 -4.49 3.96 -7.96
CA VAL A 24 -5.85 3.42 -7.86
C VAL A 24 -6.45 3.86 -6.53
N ASN A 25 -7.59 4.53 -6.57
CA ASN A 25 -8.42 4.76 -5.38
C ASN A 25 -9.45 3.63 -5.28
N LEU A 26 -9.17 2.63 -4.43
CA LEU A 26 -10.02 1.45 -4.28
C LEU A 26 -11.44 1.78 -3.79
N GLU A 27 -11.60 2.88 -3.04
CA GLU A 27 -12.91 3.31 -2.55
C GLU A 27 -13.78 3.82 -3.71
N GLU A 28 -13.21 4.61 -4.62
CA GLU A 28 -13.90 5.07 -5.83
C GLU A 28 -14.27 3.91 -6.76
N GLU A 29 -13.38 2.93 -6.93
CA GLU A 29 -13.66 1.75 -7.76
C GLU A 29 -14.76 0.87 -7.14
N ALA A 30 -14.77 0.71 -5.82
CA ALA A 30 -15.84 0.03 -5.11
C ALA A 30 -17.17 0.77 -5.25
N GLU A 31 -17.18 2.10 -5.12
CA GLU A 31 -18.38 2.91 -5.29
C GLU A 31 -18.96 2.79 -6.71
N LYS A 32 -18.11 2.86 -7.75
CA LYS A 32 -18.53 2.64 -9.15
C LYS A 32 -19.14 1.25 -9.33
N TYR A 33 -18.54 0.22 -8.72
CA TYR A 33 -19.07 -1.13 -8.77
C TYR A 33 -20.44 -1.22 -8.09
N VAL A 34 -20.59 -0.65 -6.89
CA VAL A 34 -21.86 -0.63 -6.16
C VAL A 34 -22.96 -0.01 -7.00
N ARG A 35 -22.74 1.19 -7.56
CA ARG A 35 -23.73 1.88 -8.40
C ARG A 35 -24.20 1.01 -9.57
N LYS A 36 -23.27 0.30 -10.23
CA LYS A 36 -23.60 -0.64 -11.31
C LYS A 36 -24.41 -1.84 -10.81
N MET A 37 -24.16 -2.31 -9.60
CA MET A 37 -24.90 -3.42 -9.01
C MET A 37 -26.29 -3.01 -8.55
N GLU A 38 -26.50 -1.75 -8.15
CA GLU A 38 -27.83 -1.24 -7.80
C GLU A 38 -28.83 -1.37 -8.95
N GLU A 39 -28.40 -1.08 -10.18
CA GLU A 39 -29.20 -1.26 -11.40
C GLU A 39 -29.69 -2.71 -11.60
N ARG A 40 -28.91 -3.69 -11.10
CA ARG A 40 -29.13 -5.13 -11.34
C ARG A 40 -29.78 -5.85 -10.17
N LEU A 41 -29.49 -5.41 -8.96
CA LEU A 41 -29.84 -6.09 -7.72
C LEU A 41 -30.90 -5.34 -6.89
N GLY A 42 -31.06 -4.03 -7.11
CA GLY A 42 -31.85 -3.13 -6.28
C GLY A 42 -30.98 -2.28 -5.34
N GLU A 43 -31.63 -1.45 -4.52
CA GLU A 43 -30.99 -0.52 -3.59
C GLU A 43 -29.94 -1.21 -2.68
N ILE A 44 -28.70 -0.72 -2.72
CA ILE A 44 -27.61 -1.13 -1.83
C ILE A 44 -27.49 -0.07 -0.74
N ASP A 45 -27.77 -0.46 0.50
CA ASP A 45 -27.80 0.49 1.63
C ASP A 45 -26.50 0.50 2.44
N SER A 46 -25.63 -0.50 2.25
CA SER A 46 -24.35 -0.59 2.94
C SER A 46 -23.35 -1.46 2.17
N TRP A 47 -22.08 -1.10 2.29
CA TRP A 47 -20.95 -1.83 1.73
C TRP A 47 -19.67 -1.54 2.50
N GLY A 48 -18.65 -2.38 2.34
CA GLY A 48 -17.38 -2.20 3.01
C GLY A 48 -16.23 -3.00 2.39
N LEU A 49 -15.06 -2.37 2.39
CA LEU A 49 -13.79 -2.93 1.91
C LEU A 49 -12.96 -3.57 3.02
N THR A 50 -13.14 -3.11 4.26
CA THR A 50 -12.28 -3.47 5.39
C THR A 50 -12.92 -4.55 6.26
N ALA A 51 -12.09 -5.17 7.11
CA ALA A 51 -12.51 -6.19 8.06
C ALA A 51 -13.54 -5.71 9.10
N ASN A 52 -13.70 -4.39 9.27
CA ASN A 52 -14.63 -3.79 10.22
C ASN A 52 -16.08 -3.79 9.72
N TYR A 53 -16.32 -4.12 8.46
CA TYR A 53 -17.67 -4.19 7.91
C TYR A 53 -18.46 -5.36 8.52
N SER A 54 -19.74 -5.14 8.84
CA SER A 54 -20.61 -6.07 9.58
C SER A 54 -20.73 -7.45 8.92
N TYR A 55 -20.55 -7.53 7.60
CA TYR A 55 -20.50 -8.78 6.85
C TYR A 55 -19.49 -9.78 7.42
N TRP A 56 -18.31 -9.30 7.86
CA TRP A 56 -17.21 -10.12 8.36
C TRP A 56 -17.42 -10.63 9.79
N ALA A 57 -18.21 -9.91 10.59
CA ALA A 57 -18.54 -10.31 11.96
C ALA A 57 -19.72 -11.29 12.01
N GLY A 58 -20.55 -11.35 10.96
CA GLY A 58 -21.75 -12.19 10.90
C GLY A 58 -21.51 -13.59 10.33
N LYS A 59 -22.57 -14.41 10.33
CA LYS A 59 -22.59 -15.73 9.67
C LYS A 59 -22.85 -15.64 8.15
N HIS A 60 -22.51 -14.50 7.54
CA HIS A 60 -22.74 -14.21 6.13
C HIS A 60 -21.57 -14.64 5.24
N SER A 61 -20.37 -14.70 5.82
CA SER A 61 -19.17 -15.14 5.12
C SER A 61 -19.24 -16.63 4.81
N THR A 62 -19.01 -16.98 3.54
CA THR A 62 -18.86 -18.36 3.11
C THR A 62 -17.43 -18.85 3.33
N ARG A 63 -17.24 -20.18 3.33
CA ARG A 63 -15.93 -20.80 3.62
C ARG A 63 -14.90 -20.34 2.57
N GLY A 64 -13.92 -19.56 3.01
CA GLY A 64 -12.80 -19.09 2.19
C GLY A 64 -12.88 -17.61 1.80
N GLU A 65 -13.99 -16.93 2.07
CA GLU A 65 -14.05 -15.48 1.97
C GLU A 65 -13.26 -14.84 3.11
N LYS A 66 -12.48 -13.82 2.77
CA LYS A 66 -11.73 -13.02 3.73
C LYS A 66 -11.77 -11.54 3.33
N PRO A 67 -11.69 -10.61 4.30
CA PRO A 67 -11.52 -9.20 4.00
C PRO A 67 -10.32 -8.96 3.08
N ILE A 68 -10.34 -7.84 2.36
CA ILE A 68 -9.22 -7.44 1.52
C ILE A 68 -7.98 -7.24 2.40
N GLU A 69 -6.90 -7.85 1.96
CA GLU A 69 -5.56 -7.73 2.49
C GLU A 69 -4.70 -6.97 1.48
N ALA A 70 -4.06 -5.91 1.94
CA ALA A 70 -3.16 -5.10 1.14
C ALA A 70 -1.72 -5.45 1.48
N LYS A 71 -0.88 -5.61 0.46
CA LYS A 71 0.52 -5.99 0.62
C LYS A 71 1.39 -5.23 -0.36
N VAL A 72 2.53 -4.74 0.11
CA VAL A 72 3.58 -4.22 -0.78
C VAL A 72 4.44 -5.41 -1.22
N GLU A 73 4.47 -5.70 -2.52
CA GLU A 73 5.23 -6.82 -3.09
C GLU A 73 6.70 -6.45 -3.31
N SER A 74 6.96 -5.23 -3.77
CA SER A 74 8.30 -4.77 -4.06
C SER A 74 8.47 -3.28 -3.76
N LEU A 75 9.67 -2.91 -3.34
CA LEU A 75 10.13 -1.52 -3.29
C LEU A 75 11.57 -1.51 -3.81
N GLN A 76 11.77 -0.88 -4.97
CA GLN A 76 13.06 -0.85 -5.66
C GLN A 76 13.54 0.59 -5.74
N CYS A 77 14.84 0.81 -5.49
CA CYS A 77 15.51 2.09 -5.63
C CYS A 77 16.53 1.97 -6.75
N HIS A 78 16.30 2.70 -7.83
CA HIS A 78 17.20 2.75 -8.99
C HIS A 78 18.24 3.84 -8.74
N LEU A 79 19.35 3.43 -8.12
CA LEU A 79 20.46 4.33 -7.81
C LEU A 79 20.91 5.06 -9.08
N GLN A 80 20.75 6.38 -9.08
CA GLN A 80 21.44 7.23 -10.03
C GLN A 80 22.91 7.27 -9.59
N GLN A 81 23.84 7.10 -10.52
CA GLN A 81 25.28 6.93 -10.23
C GLN A 81 25.93 8.13 -9.50
N GLU A 82 25.23 9.25 -9.33
CA GLU A 82 25.79 10.47 -8.76
C GLU A 82 25.64 10.53 -7.22
N GLN A 83 26.66 10.06 -6.51
CA GLN A 83 26.88 10.48 -5.12
C GLN A 83 27.43 11.91 -5.14
N LYS A 84 26.69 12.87 -4.56
CA LYS A 84 27.19 14.26 -4.40
C LYS A 84 27.64 14.46 -2.96
N ILE A 85 28.94 14.72 -2.79
CA ILE A 85 29.51 15.19 -1.53
C ILE A 85 29.35 16.71 -1.54
N ILE A 86 28.41 17.22 -0.74
CA ILE A 86 27.96 18.62 -0.86
C ILE A 86 28.75 19.54 0.08
N GLN A 87 29.10 19.11 1.30
CA GLN A 87 29.73 19.98 2.30
C GLN A 87 30.76 19.25 3.18
N LYS A 88 31.91 19.90 3.39
CA LYS A 88 32.86 19.62 4.48
C LYS A 88 32.60 20.64 5.59
N GLY A 89 32.27 20.19 6.80
CA GLY A 89 32.07 21.07 7.94
C GLY A 89 32.12 20.34 9.28
N GLU A 90 32.17 21.08 10.38
CA GLU A 90 31.98 20.53 11.72
C GLU A 90 30.50 20.20 11.91
N LEU A 91 30.10 18.94 11.68
CA LEU A 91 28.78 18.45 12.09
C LEU A 91 28.90 17.82 13.48
N ASN A 92 28.12 18.34 14.42
CA ASN A 92 27.97 17.76 15.76
C ASN A 92 27.15 16.47 15.66
N GLY A 93 27.83 15.36 15.41
CA GLY A 93 27.27 14.00 15.40
C GLY A 93 27.00 13.43 14.02
N CYS A 94 27.09 12.10 13.93
CA CYS A 94 26.71 11.35 12.72
C CYS A 94 25.20 11.09 12.76
N LYS A 95 24.45 11.83 11.94
CA LYS A 95 23.04 11.54 11.65
C LYS A 95 22.89 11.22 10.18
N GLU A 96 22.07 10.22 9.89
CA GLU A 96 21.68 9.87 8.54
C GLU A 96 20.17 10.09 8.42
N ILE A 97 19.77 10.90 7.44
CA ILE A 97 18.37 11.26 7.20
C ILE A 97 17.99 10.66 5.85
N PHE A 98 16.97 9.81 5.86
CA PHE A 98 16.42 9.17 4.68
C PHE A 98 15.05 9.78 4.42
N THR A 99 14.84 10.25 3.19
CA THR A 99 13.58 10.89 2.76
C THR A 99 13.08 10.19 1.51
N TRP A 100 11.81 9.80 1.52
CA TRP A 100 11.10 9.23 0.37
C TRP A 100 10.06 10.24 -0.08
N ASN A 101 10.27 10.81 -1.27
CA ASN A 101 9.31 11.71 -1.91
C ASN A 101 8.44 10.91 -2.87
N ILE A 102 7.15 10.80 -2.58
CA ILE A 102 6.20 9.98 -3.33
C ILE A 102 5.40 10.91 -4.23
N THR A 103 5.64 10.83 -5.54
CA THR A 103 4.92 11.62 -6.55
C THR A 103 3.52 11.06 -6.82
N ASP A 104 3.45 9.74 -6.99
CA ASP A 104 2.20 9.02 -7.29
C ASP A 104 1.73 8.28 -6.03
N THR A 105 0.88 8.93 -5.25
CA THR A 105 0.41 8.40 -3.96
C THR A 105 -0.54 7.23 -4.15
N MET A 106 -0.38 6.15 -3.39
CA MET A 106 -1.39 5.08 -3.28
C MET A 106 -2.43 5.46 -2.23
N ARG A 107 -3.71 5.49 -2.62
CA ARG A 107 -4.82 5.82 -1.72
C ARG A 107 -5.70 4.60 -1.49
N SER A 108 -5.71 4.12 -0.26
CA SER A 108 -6.53 2.99 0.12
C SER A 108 -7.01 3.11 1.57
N PRO A 109 -8.07 2.38 1.97
CA PRO A 109 -8.47 2.28 3.37
C PRO A 109 -7.58 1.32 4.17
N PHE A 110 -6.50 0.79 3.56
CA PHE A 110 -5.60 -0.19 4.17
C PHE A 110 -4.24 0.44 4.44
N ARG A 111 -3.56 -0.02 5.50
CA ARG A 111 -2.15 0.33 5.72
C ARG A 111 -1.28 -0.40 4.70
N LEU A 112 -0.32 0.29 4.11
CA LEU A 112 0.60 -0.27 3.11
C LEU A 112 2.00 -0.31 3.71
N LEU A 113 2.21 -1.27 4.61
CA LEU A 113 3.46 -1.41 5.35
C LEU A 113 4.50 -2.16 4.53
N VAL A 114 5.71 -1.59 4.47
CA VAL A 114 6.87 -2.21 3.84
C VAL A 114 8.11 -2.05 4.70
N ASN A 115 8.88 -3.12 4.82
CA ASN A 115 10.19 -3.10 5.46
C ASN A 115 11.26 -2.79 4.42
N VAL A 116 11.84 -1.59 4.51
CA VAL A 116 12.89 -1.15 3.60
C VAL A 116 14.25 -1.29 4.27
N THR A 117 15.15 -2.02 3.62
CA THR A 117 16.53 -2.14 4.07
C THR A 117 17.39 -1.11 3.36
N ILE A 118 17.86 -0.12 4.12
CA ILE A 118 18.67 0.98 3.61
C ILE A 118 20.15 0.76 3.93
N PRO A 119 21.06 1.02 2.96
CA PRO A 119 22.49 1.04 3.23
C PRO A 119 22.84 2.26 4.08
N MET A 120 23.55 2.03 5.18
CA MET A 120 24.09 3.13 5.98
C MET A 120 25.28 3.75 5.26
N ILE A 121 25.37 5.08 5.24
CA ILE A 121 26.49 5.82 4.64
C ILE A 121 27.67 5.84 5.63
N ARG A 122 28.11 4.66 6.06
CA ARG A 122 29.36 4.47 6.81
C ARG A 122 30.47 4.03 5.86
N ASN A 123 31.71 4.24 6.31
CA ASN A 123 32.97 3.85 5.66
C ASN A 123 32.82 2.57 4.82
N GLU A 124 33.31 2.56 3.57
CA GLU A 124 33.04 1.55 2.52
C GLU A 124 33.21 0.07 2.94
N ARG A 125 34.02 -0.17 3.98
CA ARG A 125 34.30 -1.51 4.52
C ARG A 125 33.22 -2.03 5.48
N ALA A 126 32.39 -1.14 6.01
CA ALA A 126 31.37 -1.46 7.00
C ALA A 126 30.00 -1.44 6.32
N LYS A 127 29.66 -2.55 5.63
CA LYS A 127 28.33 -2.80 5.03
C LYS A 127 27.27 -2.95 6.13
N HIS A 128 26.97 -1.86 6.83
CA HIS A 128 25.86 -1.81 7.76
C HIS A 128 24.61 -1.41 6.99
N THR A 129 23.57 -2.20 7.10
CA THR A 129 22.23 -1.85 6.65
C THR A 129 21.34 -1.63 7.86
N LYS A 130 20.25 -0.89 7.67
CA LYS A 130 19.20 -0.77 8.67
C LYS A 130 17.85 -0.98 8.02
N THR A 131 16.98 -1.73 8.68
CA THR A 131 15.60 -1.90 8.22
C THR A 131 14.71 -0.89 8.91
N VAL A 132 13.87 -0.22 8.14
CA VAL A 132 12.84 0.71 8.61
C VAL A 132 11.50 0.32 8.02
N GLU A 133 10.45 0.42 8.83
CA GLU A 133 9.07 0.24 8.36
C GLU A 133 8.54 1.58 7.82
N LEU A 134 7.99 1.54 6.61
CA LEU A 134 7.33 2.65 5.94
C LEU A 134 5.85 2.30 5.73
N ASP A 135 4.96 3.27 5.93
CA ASP A 135 3.56 3.17 5.52
C ASP A 135 3.38 4.03 4.27
N LEU A 136 3.16 3.37 3.12
CA LEU A 136 3.06 4.06 1.83
C LEU A 136 1.64 4.59 1.55
N ASN A 137 0.66 4.27 2.40
CA ASN A 137 -0.72 4.66 2.18
C ASN A 137 -0.91 6.16 2.43
N ASN A 138 -1.47 6.87 1.46
CA ASN A 138 -1.69 8.33 1.48
C ASN A 138 -0.41 9.17 1.76
N ALA A 139 0.78 8.58 1.65
CA ALA A 139 2.02 9.27 1.93
C ALA A 139 2.51 10.05 0.71
N THR A 140 2.87 11.31 0.89
CA THR A 140 3.55 12.17 -0.11
C THR A 140 5.03 12.35 0.21
N GLU A 141 5.38 12.31 1.50
CA GLU A 141 6.74 12.39 2.00
C GLU A 141 6.86 11.52 3.24
N ILE A 142 7.94 10.74 3.34
CA ILE A 142 8.29 10.00 4.55
C ILE A 142 9.73 10.34 4.90
N THR A 143 9.98 10.73 6.15
CA THR A 143 11.34 10.95 6.66
C THR A 143 11.66 9.99 7.80
N ARG A 144 12.88 9.45 7.79
CA ARG A 144 13.44 8.65 8.89
C ARG A 144 14.82 9.18 9.24
N GLU A 145 14.98 9.55 10.51
CA GLU A 145 16.28 9.91 11.07
C GLU A 145 16.88 8.72 11.81
N ILE A 146 18.14 8.41 11.51
CA ILE A 146 18.91 7.39 12.21
C ILE A 146 20.11 8.06 12.86
N GLN A 147 20.09 8.11 14.19
CA GLN A 147 21.22 8.58 14.98
C GLN A 147 22.27 7.49 15.13
N ASN A 148 23.51 7.80 14.74
CA ASN A 148 24.63 6.91 14.88
C ASN A 148 25.44 7.27 16.15
N ARG A 149 25.39 6.40 17.17
CA ARG A 149 25.98 6.65 18.49
C ARG A 149 27.53 6.60 18.57
N ARG A 150 28.25 6.24 17.50
CA ARG A 150 29.72 6.21 17.53
C ARG A 150 30.30 7.58 17.17
N LYS A 151 30.74 8.31 18.20
CA LYS A 151 31.56 9.51 18.12
C LYS A 151 33.02 9.09 17.95
N ASP A 152 33.60 9.24 16.76
CA ASP A 152 35.05 9.40 16.64
C ASP A 152 35.31 10.87 16.34
N VAL A 153 35.72 11.59 17.39
CA VAL A 153 35.79 13.05 17.52
C VAL A 153 36.92 13.68 16.68
N LYS A 154 37.46 12.99 15.67
CA LYS A 154 38.72 13.41 15.02
C LYS A 154 38.64 13.81 13.55
N ASN A 155 37.51 13.62 12.87
CA ASN A 155 37.42 13.93 11.45
C ASN A 155 36.28 14.89 11.14
N ALA A 156 36.56 15.86 10.25
CA ALA A 156 35.55 16.72 9.65
C ALA A 156 34.40 15.87 9.11
N ALA A 157 33.17 16.25 9.44
CA ALA A 157 32.01 15.50 9.01
C ALA A 157 31.69 15.86 7.56
N HIS A 158 31.42 14.83 6.76
CA HIS A 158 31.02 14.99 5.37
C HIS A 158 29.50 14.89 5.27
N LYS A 159 28.87 15.88 4.62
CA LYS A 159 27.49 15.74 4.17
C LYS A 159 27.50 15.04 2.82
N VAL A 160 27.10 13.77 2.83
CA VAL A 160 26.87 12.99 1.62
C VAL A 160 25.36 12.96 1.36
N THR A 161 24.96 13.17 0.11
CA THR A 161 23.57 13.03 -0.30
C THR A 161 23.50 12.05 -1.48
N MET A 162 22.61 11.07 -1.36
CA MET A 162 22.34 10.08 -2.38
C MET A 162 20.84 10.13 -2.69
N SER A 163 20.50 10.09 -3.97
CA SER A 163 19.12 10.09 -4.45
C SER A 163 18.93 8.95 -5.44
N CYS A 164 17.73 8.39 -5.45
CA CYS A 164 17.31 7.42 -6.45
C CYS A 164 15.82 7.61 -6.72
N ASP A 165 15.42 7.29 -7.93
CA ASP A 165 14.01 7.06 -8.22
C ASP A 165 13.63 5.71 -7.61
N PHE A 166 12.48 5.65 -6.96
CA PHE A 166 11.98 4.39 -6.43
C PHE A 166 10.61 4.05 -7.00
N GLN A 167 10.36 2.75 -7.12
CA GLN A 167 9.08 2.19 -7.54
C GLN A 167 8.61 1.22 -6.46
N ALA A 168 7.33 1.30 -6.11
CA ALA A 168 6.69 0.37 -5.21
C ALA A 168 5.49 -0.28 -5.89
N GLU A 169 5.32 -1.59 -5.67
CA GLU A 169 4.19 -2.35 -6.18
C GLU A 169 3.37 -2.87 -4.99
N ALA A 170 2.06 -2.62 -5.01
CA ALA A 170 1.15 -3.11 -4.00
C ALA A 170 0.06 -3.97 -4.63
N THR A 171 -0.31 -5.04 -3.94
CA THR A 171 -1.39 -5.95 -4.31
C THR A 171 -2.51 -5.87 -3.28
N PHE A 172 -3.74 -6.04 -3.76
CA PHE A 172 -4.94 -6.09 -2.93
C PHE A 172 -5.69 -7.39 -3.23
N THR A 173 -5.81 -8.25 -2.22
CA THR A 173 -6.41 -9.58 -2.39
C THR A 173 -7.46 -9.85 -1.33
N GLY A 174 -8.63 -10.32 -1.75
CA GLY A 174 -9.69 -10.71 -0.82
C GLY A 174 -11.06 -10.43 -1.40
N PHE A 175 -11.98 -9.98 -0.55
CA PHE A 175 -13.37 -9.79 -0.93
C PHE A 175 -13.90 -8.43 -0.47
N PHE A 176 -14.58 -7.77 -1.40
CA PHE A 176 -15.44 -6.62 -1.15
C PHE A 176 -16.86 -7.13 -0.86
N ALA A 177 -17.56 -6.57 0.13
CA ALA A 177 -18.90 -7.02 0.48
C ALA A 177 -19.92 -5.87 0.55
N PHE A 178 -21.17 -6.17 0.22
CA PHE A 178 -22.28 -5.22 0.20
C PHE A 178 -23.62 -5.88 0.58
N HIS A 179 -24.56 -5.06 1.04
CA HIS A 179 -25.89 -5.46 1.43
C HIS A 179 -26.95 -4.82 0.52
N VAL A 180 -27.85 -5.65 0.00
CA VAL A 180 -29.01 -5.25 -0.79
C VAL A 180 -30.19 -5.16 0.15
N LYS A 181 -30.79 -3.97 0.25
CA LYS A 181 -31.89 -3.67 1.19
C LYS A 181 -33.15 -4.50 0.94
N ARG A 182 -33.47 -4.71 -0.34
CA ARG A 182 -34.66 -5.46 -0.79
C ARG A 182 -34.28 -6.38 -1.96
N PRO A 183 -33.66 -7.54 -1.68
CA PRO A 183 -33.32 -8.46 -2.74
C PRO A 183 -34.58 -9.05 -3.36
N ARG A 184 -34.49 -9.46 -4.63
CA ARG A 184 -35.49 -10.37 -5.22
C ARG A 184 -35.47 -11.67 -4.42
N GLY A 185 -36.62 -12.28 -4.18
CA GLY A 185 -36.78 -13.38 -3.21
C GLY A 185 -35.91 -14.63 -3.47
N ASP A 186 -35.24 -14.72 -4.61
CA ASP A 186 -34.26 -15.75 -4.98
C ASP A 186 -32.80 -15.39 -4.63
N ARG A 187 -32.52 -14.17 -4.14
CA ARG A 187 -31.15 -13.65 -3.93
C ARG A 187 -30.86 -13.36 -2.45
N PRO A 188 -29.60 -13.56 -2.01
CA PRO A 188 -29.20 -13.20 -0.66
C PRO A 188 -29.12 -11.68 -0.50
N ASN A 189 -29.40 -11.20 0.71
CA ASN A 189 -29.23 -9.78 1.05
C ASN A 189 -27.75 -9.39 1.02
N TYR A 190 -26.87 -10.23 1.56
CA TYR A 190 -25.44 -9.97 1.57
C TYR A 190 -24.74 -10.66 0.42
N ASN A 191 -23.83 -9.94 -0.22
CA ASN A 191 -23.06 -10.39 -1.37
C ASN A 191 -21.59 -10.02 -1.17
N ALA A 192 -20.70 -10.90 -1.60
CA ALA A 192 -19.26 -10.67 -1.61
C ALA A 192 -18.70 -10.91 -3.00
N VAL A 193 -17.64 -10.16 -3.33
CA VAL A 193 -17.04 -10.10 -4.66
C VAL A 193 -15.53 -10.12 -4.51
N THR A 194 -14.88 -11.01 -5.25
CA THR A 194 -13.43 -11.14 -5.23
C THR A 194 -12.77 -9.87 -5.76
N VAL A 195 -11.76 -9.40 -5.04
CA VAL A 195 -10.84 -8.32 -5.43
C VAL A 195 -9.46 -8.92 -5.63
N LEU A 196 -8.91 -8.68 -6.82
CA LEU A 196 -7.53 -8.99 -7.19
C LEU A 196 -7.02 -7.82 -8.03
N VAL A 197 -6.16 -7.00 -7.42
CA VAL A 197 -5.51 -5.84 -8.04
C VAL A 197 -4.02 -5.92 -7.77
#